data_AF-A0A4S4NNE4-F1
#
_entry.id   AF-A0A4S4NNE4-F1
#
_cell.length_a   1.000
_cell.length_b   1.000
_cell.length_c   1.000
_cell.angle_alpha   90.00
_cell.angle_beta   90.00
_cell.angle_gamma   90.00
#
_symmetry.space_group_name_H-M   'P 1'
#
loop_
_entity.id
_entity.type
_entity.pdbx_description
1 polymer ?
#
loop_
_entity_poly.entity_id
_entity_poly.type
_entity_poly.pdbx_seq_one_letter_code
_entity_poly.pdbx_strand_id
1 'polypeptide(L)'
;MGNPFPLPPRGSRGPHLLAIFLIAVLLVVETVLVDGYLMEQRRDAEIINVAGRQRMLSQRIAKLVALDYPEVGSDISEWRARHDWLKDDLAGRPVHARLLALDSLVYALSAAARAPAQSVERGREVNQLADEFLLAMDAIVDELSLAATNRADQQRHLDYWLTGLALGILLLDLILMFRPWRRVS
;
A
#
# COMPACT_ATOMS: atom_id res chain seq x y z
N MET A 1 29.74 35.43 61.65
CA MET A 1 29.32 34.01 61.59
C MET A 1 28.41 33.84 60.40
N GLY A 2 28.92 33.30 59.29
CA GLY A 2 28.12 33.00 58.09
C GLY A 2 28.74 31.80 57.42
N ASN A 3 28.10 30.64 57.54
CA ASN A 3 28.53 29.44 56.83
C ASN A 3 28.30 29.64 55.32
N PRO A 4 29.31 29.43 54.46
CA PRO A 4 29.07 29.43 53.03
C PRO A 4 28.31 28.14 52.67
N PHE A 5 27.10 28.31 52.14
CA PHE A 5 26.34 27.23 51.52
C PHE A 5 27.17 26.65 50.36
N PRO A 6 27.44 25.34 50.31
CA PRO A 6 28.15 24.76 49.17
C PRO A 6 27.23 24.78 47.94
N LEU A 7 27.68 25.42 46.86
CA LEU A 7 26.99 25.37 45.57
C LEU A 7 26.91 23.90 45.09
N PRO A 8 25.78 23.46 44.52
CA PRO A 8 25.68 22.10 43.98
C PRO A 8 26.72 21.92 42.86
N PRO A 9 27.38 20.74 42.79
CA PRO A 9 28.37 20.49 41.77
C PRO A 9 27.72 20.56 40.38
N ARG A 10 28.33 21.30 39.45
CA ARG A 10 27.97 21.29 38.03
C ARG A 10 28.27 19.91 37.46
N GLY A 11 27.29 19.00 37.49
CA GLY A 11 27.33 17.72 36.80
C GLY A 11 27.45 17.94 35.29
N SER A 12 28.30 17.13 34.65
CA SER A 12 28.64 17.18 33.23
C SER A 12 27.40 17.11 32.32
N ARG A 13 27.04 18.22 31.68
CA ARG A 13 25.86 18.38 30.80
C ARG A 13 26.03 17.84 29.37
N GLY A 14 27.18 17.24 29.07
CA GLY A 14 27.59 16.86 27.72
C GLY A 14 26.88 15.65 27.09
N PRO A 15 26.66 14.53 27.81
CA PRO A 15 26.10 13.30 27.20
C PRO A 15 24.64 13.45 26.75
N HIS A 16 23.84 14.19 27.52
CA HIS A 16 22.40 14.35 27.26
C HIS A 16 22.10 15.06 25.95
N LEU A 17 22.93 16.04 25.55
CA LEU A 17 22.74 16.76 24.29
C LEU A 17 22.97 15.85 23.07
N LEU A 18 23.88 14.89 23.19
CA LEU A 18 24.13 13.90 22.15
C LEU A 18 22.94 12.94 22.03
N ALA A 19 22.41 12.44 23.14
CA ALA A 19 21.23 11.56 23.13
C ALA A 19 20.00 12.26 22.52
N ILE A 20 19.73 13.51 22.91
CA ILE A 20 18.64 14.32 22.36
C ILE A 20 18.84 14.54 20.85
N PHE A 21 20.05 14.85 20.41
CA PHE A 21 20.34 15.02 18.99
C PHE A 21 20.13 13.72 18.20
N LEU A 22 20.63 12.59 18.70
CA LEU A 22 20.47 11.28 18.06
C LEU A 22 18.99 10.88 17.96
N ILE A 23 18.20 11.12 19.01
CA ILE A 23 16.76 10.87 19.00
C ILE A 23 16.06 11.80 18.02
N ALA A 24 16.41 13.09 17.98
CA ALA A 24 15.82 14.04 17.04
C ALA A 24 16.08 13.63 15.58
N VAL A 25 17.30 13.17 15.26
CA VAL A 25 17.63 12.64 13.93
C VAL A 25 16.82 11.36 13.65
N LEU A 26 16.73 10.45 14.62
CA LEU A 26 15.98 9.21 14.47
C LEU A 26 14.49 9.46 14.20
N LEU A 27 13.88 10.42 14.91
CA LEU A 27 12.49 10.84 14.70
C LEU A 27 12.27 11.42 13.29
N VAL A 28 13.19 12.26 12.80
CA VAL A 28 13.11 12.79 11.43
C VAL A 28 13.17 11.66 10.41
N VAL A 29 14.11 10.72 10.57
CA VAL A 29 14.22 9.55 9.68
C VAL A 29 12.94 8.71 9.72
N GLU A 30 12.41 8.43 10.90
CA GLU A 30 11.16 7.67 11.07
C GLU A 30 9.99 8.34 10.35
N THR A 31 9.81 9.65 10.50
CA THR A 31 8.71 10.37 9.82
C THR A 31 8.81 10.30 8.30
N VAL A 32 10.00 10.46 7.72
CA VAL A 32 10.21 10.37 6.27
C VAL A 32 9.93 8.95 5.75
N LEU A 33 10.34 7.93 6.50
CA LEU A 33 10.08 6.53 6.16
C LEU A 33 8.58 6.20 6.21
N VAL A 34 7.89 6.65 7.26
CA VAL A 34 6.45 6.43 7.44
C VAL A 34 5.64 7.11 6.32
N ASP A 35 5.96 8.35 5.98
CA ASP A 35 5.25 9.08 4.92
C ASP A 35 5.41 8.40 3.55
N GLY A 36 6.62 7.96 3.21
CA GLY A 36 6.89 7.20 1.99
C GLY A 36 6.06 5.91 1.92
N TYR A 37 6.03 5.17 3.04
CA TYR A 37 5.24 3.95 3.15
C TYR A 37 3.73 4.18 3.04
N LEU A 38 3.21 5.21 3.71
CA LEU A 38 1.77 5.54 3.63
C LEU A 38 1.35 5.93 2.21
N MET A 39 2.22 6.60 1.45
CA MET A 39 1.97 6.91 0.06
C MET A 39 1.89 5.61 -0.78
N GLU A 40 2.82 4.69 -0.57
CA GLU A 40 2.82 3.40 -1.26
C GLU A 40 1.59 2.54 -0.91
N GLN A 41 1.22 2.46 0.37
CA GLN A 41 -0.01 1.78 0.80
C GLN A 41 -1.27 2.38 0.19
N ARG A 42 -1.37 3.71 0.13
CA ARG A 42 -2.51 4.39 -0.51
C ARG A 42 -2.62 4.02 -1.98
N ARG A 43 -1.49 4.02 -2.70
CA ARG A 43 -1.44 3.63 -4.10
C ARG A 43 -1.85 2.16 -4.29
N ASP A 44 -1.32 1.25 -3.47
CA ASP A 44 -1.72 -0.17 -3.53
C ASP A 44 -3.21 -0.38 -3.24
N ALA A 45 -3.76 0.34 -2.26
CA ALA A 45 -5.19 0.31 -1.96
C ALA A 45 -6.03 0.84 -3.13
N GLU A 46 -5.58 1.90 -3.80
CA GLU A 46 -6.24 2.43 -5.00
C GLU A 46 -6.24 1.41 -6.14
N ILE A 47 -5.11 0.76 -6.41
CA ILE A 47 -4.99 -0.30 -7.42
C ILE A 47 -5.96 -1.45 -7.12
N ILE A 48 -5.96 -1.97 -5.89
CA ILE A 48 -6.85 -3.07 -5.48
C ILE A 48 -8.32 -2.67 -5.62
N ASN A 49 -8.68 -1.44 -5.25
CA ASN A 49 -10.04 -0.92 -5.38
C ASN A 49 -10.47 -0.80 -6.85
N VAL A 50 -9.59 -0.29 -7.71
CA VAL A 50 -9.85 -0.19 -9.15
C VAL A 50 -10.04 -1.58 -9.76
N ALA A 51 -9.16 -2.52 -9.46
CA ALA A 51 -9.28 -3.90 -9.91
C ALA A 51 -10.53 -4.61 -9.37
N GLY A 52 -10.90 -4.34 -8.11
CA GLY A 52 -12.16 -4.81 -7.52
C GLY A 52 -13.37 -4.27 -8.27
N ARG A 53 -13.40 -2.97 -8.61
CA ARG A 53 -14.45 -2.39 -9.45
C ARG A 53 -14.49 -3.02 -10.84
N GLN A 54 -13.33 -3.30 -11.44
CA GLN A 54 -13.24 -3.92 -12.74
C GLN A 54 -13.87 -5.33 -12.76
N ARG A 55 -13.64 -6.15 -11.73
CA ARG A 55 -14.27 -7.47 -11.55
C ARG A 55 -15.78 -7.38 -11.33
N MET A 56 -16.22 -6.42 -10.51
CA MET A 56 -17.65 -6.20 -10.27
C MET A 56 -18.36 -5.77 -11.56
N LEU A 57 -17.75 -4.88 -12.33
CA LEU A 57 -18.31 -4.41 -13.61
C LEU A 57 -18.37 -5.52 -14.66
N SER A 58 -17.36 -6.39 -14.81
CA SER A 58 -17.42 -7.48 -15.79
C SER A 58 -18.62 -8.41 -15.55
N GLN A 59 -18.85 -8.77 -14.29
CA GLN A 59 -19.97 -9.60 -13.87
C GLN A 59 -21.32 -8.88 -14.00
N ARG A 60 -21.38 -7.58 -13.65
CA ARG A 60 -22.57 -6.75 -13.84
C ARG A 60 -22.94 -6.63 -15.31
N ILE A 61 -21.96 -6.42 -16.20
CA ILE A 61 -22.15 -6.39 -17.66
C ILE A 61 -22.77 -7.70 -18.13
N ALA A 62 -22.19 -8.86 -17.77
CA ALA A 62 -22.73 -10.16 -18.15
C ALA A 62 -24.21 -10.33 -17.74
N LYS A 63 -24.54 -9.96 -16.51
CA LYS A 63 -25.92 -10.02 -15.99
C LYS A 63 -26.87 -9.09 -16.73
N LEU A 64 -26.46 -7.84 -16.99
CA LEU A 64 -27.30 -6.87 -17.70
C LEU A 64 -27.54 -7.29 -19.15
N VAL A 65 -26.52 -7.80 -19.83
CA VAL A 65 -26.64 -8.31 -21.20
C VAL A 65 -27.61 -9.50 -21.27
N ALA A 66 -27.49 -10.44 -20.33
CA ALA A 66 -28.35 -11.63 -20.27
C ALA A 66 -29.83 -11.31 -19.99
N LEU A 67 -30.08 -10.19 -19.29
CA LEU A 67 -31.43 -9.69 -19.00
C LEU A 67 -31.91 -8.61 -20.00
N ASP A 68 -31.13 -8.37 -21.05
CA ASP A 68 -31.42 -7.41 -22.12
C ASP A 68 -31.68 -5.97 -21.63
N TYR A 69 -30.93 -5.54 -20.61
CA TYR A 69 -31.00 -4.17 -20.12
C TYR A 69 -30.32 -3.18 -21.08
N PRO A 70 -30.94 -2.01 -21.36
CA PRO A 70 -30.45 -1.05 -22.34
C PRO A 70 -29.20 -0.25 -21.88
N GLU A 71 -28.92 -0.18 -20.58
CA GLU A 71 -27.90 0.73 -20.00
C GLU A 71 -26.50 0.10 -19.85
N VAL A 72 -26.16 -0.96 -20.58
CA VAL A 72 -24.86 -1.63 -20.45
C VAL A 72 -23.67 -0.80 -20.98
N GLY A 73 -23.93 0.18 -21.85
CA GLY A 73 -22.88 0.94 -22.53
C GLY A 73 -21.98 1.76 -21.61
N SER A 74 -22.53 2.33 -20.53
CA SER A 74 -21.77 3.07 -19.53
C SER A 74 -20.84 2.15 -18.75
N ASP A 75 -21.35 0.99 -18.32
CA ASP A 75 -20.59 0.00 -17.55
C ASP A 75 -19.39 -0.52 -18.36
N ILE A 76 -19.59 -0.83 -19.64
CA ILE A 76 -18.50 -1.26 -20.54
C ILE A 76 -17.43 -0.16 -20.67
N SER A 77 -17.85 1.10 -20.77
CA SER A 77 -16.94 2.22 -20.94
C SER A 77 -16.13 2.49 -19.67
N GLU A 78 -16.77 2.44 -18.49
CA GLU A 78 -16.07 2.52 -17.21
C GLU A 78 -15.11 1.33 -17.05
N TRP A 79 -15.58 0.11 -17.30
CA TRP A 79 -14.78 -1.10 -17.16
C TRP A 79 -13.50 -1.06 -18.00
N ARG A 80 -13.58 -0.61 -19.26
CA ARG A 80 -12.42 -0.42 -20.13
C ARG A 80 -11.49 0.67 -19.64
N ALA A 81 -12.03 1.82 -19.21
CA ALA A 81 -11.20 2.90 -18.68
C ALA A 81 -10.41 2.47 -17.43
N ARG A 82 -11.00 1.62 -16.57
CA ARG A 82 -10.30 1.03 -15.41
C ARG A 82 -9.20 0.06 -15.84
N HIS A 83 -9.46 -0.74 -16.88
CA HIS A 83 -8.44 -1.63 -17.47
C HIS A 83 -7.24 -0.85 -17.99
N ASP A 84 -7.48 0.23 -18.72
CA ASP A 84 -6.43 1.09 -19.27
C ASP A 84 -5.64 1.79 -18.15
N TRP A 85 -6.32 2.33 -17.13
CA TRP A 85 -5.66 2.90 -15.96
C TRP A 85 -4.76 1.89 -15.23
N LEU A 86 -5.21 0.64 -15.07
CA LEU A 86 -4.40 -0.40 -14.42
C LEU A 86 -3.13 -0.72 -15.20
N LYS A 87 -3.21 -0.77 -16.54
CA LYS A 87 -2.03 -0.99 -17.39
C LYS A 87 -1.01 0.14 -17.18
N ASP A 88 -1.48 1.38 -17.20
CA ASP A 88 -0.61 2.55 -17.05
C ASP A 88 0.03 2.61 -15.65
N ASP A 89 -0.75 2.40 -14.59
CA ASP A 89 -0.24 2.50 -13.21
C ASP A 89 0.72 1.34 -12.86
N LEU A 90 0.47 0.15 -13.42
CA LEU A 90 1.26 -1.05 -13.17
C LEU A 90 2.42 -1.23 -14.16
N ALA A 91 2.73 -0.20 -14.97
CA ALA A 91 3.87 -0.20 -15.88
C ALA A 91 5.16 -0.59 -15.15
N GLY A 92 5.85 -1.61 -15.67
CA GLY A 92 7.08 -2.15 -15.08
C GLY A 92 6.89 -3.11 -13.91
N ARG A 93 5.66 -3.36 -13.43
CA ARG A 93 5.41 -4.41 -12.42
C ARG A 93 5.33 -5.80 -13.07
N PRO A 94 5.67 -6.89 -12.35
CA PRO A 94 5.61 -8.27 -12.88
C PRO A 94 4.25 -8.70 -13.44
N VAL A 95 3.16 -8.15 -12.90
CA VAL A 95 1.79 -8.44 -13.35
C VAL A 95 1.40 -7.77 -14.67
N HIS A 96 2.16 -6.77 -15.13
CA HIS A 96 1.81 -5.95 -16.29
C HIS A 96 1.63 -6.78 -17.57
N ALA A 97 2.52 -7.74 -17.82
CA ALA A 97 2.43 -8.59 -19.01
C ALA A 97 1.13 -9.41 -19.04
N ARG A 98 0.67 -9.88 -17.87
CA ARG A 98 -0.62 -10.59 -17.74
C ARG A 98 -1.81 -9.64 -17.93
N LEU A 99 -1.74 -8.40 -17.44
CA LEU A 99 -2.77 -7.40 -17.72
C LEU A 99 -2.90 -7.10 -19.22
N LEU A 100 -1.79 -6.95 -19.93
CA LEU A 100 -1.80 -6.78 -21.38
C LEU A 100 -2.40 -7.97 -22.11
N ALA A 101 -2.14 -9.19 -21.62
CA ALA A 101 -2.71 -10.41 -22.20
C ALA A 101 -4.25 -10.44 -22.14
N LEU A 102 -4.87 -9.66 -21.23
CA LEU A 102 -6.33 -9.52 -21.16
C LEU A 102 -6.92 -8.57 -22.21
N ASP A 103 -6.12 -7.80 -22.96
CA ASP A 103 -6.65 -6.80 -23.89
C ASP A 103 -7.58 -7.40 -24.96
N SER A 104 -7.22 -8.56 -25.50
CA SER A 104 -8.04 -9.27 -26.49
C SER A 104 -9.38 -9.72 -25.90
N LEU A 105 -9.37 -10.20 -24.65
CA LEU A 105 -10.55 -10.64 -23.92
C LEU A 105 -11.45 -9.44 -23.55
N VAL A 106 -10.84 -8.34 -23.10
CA VAL A 106 -11.53 -7.08 -22.81
C VAL A 106 -12.21 -6.52 -24.06
N TYR A 107 -11.52 -6.59 -25.20
CA TYR A 107 -12.09 -6.21 -26.50
C TYR A 107 -13.25 -7.13 -26.90
N ALA A 108 -13.06 -8.45 -26.83
CA ALA A 108 -14.08 -9.44 -27.21
C ALA A 108 -15.35 -9.30 -26.38
N LEU A 109 -15.23 -9.21 -25.05
CA LEU A 109 -16.37 -9.03 -24.14
C LEU A 109 -17.13 -7.75 -24.46
N SER A 110 -16.40 -6.64 -24.64
CA SER A 110 -17.00 -5.34 -24.98
C SER A 110 -17.73 -5.34 -26.33
N ALA A 111 -17.21 -6.10 -27.30
CA ALA A 111 -17.81 -6.24 -28.62
C ALA A 111 -19.07 -7.11 -28.57
N ALA A 112 -18.99 -8.28 -27.91
CA ALA A 112 -20.12 -9.19 -27.72
C ALA A 112 -21.27 -8.52 -26.96
N ALA A 113 -20.96 -7.74 -25.92
CA ALA A 113 -21.96 -7.01 -25.13
C ALA A 113 -22.70 -5.92 -25.92
N ARG A 114 -22.13 -5.44 -27.03
CA ARG A 114 -22.75 -4.43 -27.92
C ARG A 114 -23.36 -5.04 -29.19
N ALA A 115 -23.18 -6.34 -29.42
CA ALA A 115 -23.60 -6.98 -30.66
C ALA A 115 -25.14 -7.01 -30.77
N PRO A 116 -25.70 -6.74 -31.97
CA PRO A 116 -27.11 -6.96 -32.26
C PRO A 116 -27.34 -8.46 -32.50
N ALA A 117 -27.50 -9.22 -31.41
CA ALA A 117 -27.76 -10.66 -31.43
C ALA A 117 -28.97 -11.01 -30.56
N GLN A 118 -29.51 -12.23 -30.70
CA GLN A 118 -30.58 -12.71 -29.83
C GLN A 118 -30.12 -12.66 -28.37
N SER A 119 -30.96 -12.11 -27.48
CA SER A 119 -30.58 -11.77 -26.11
C SER A 119 -30.02 -12.97 -25.32
N VAL A 120 -30.49 -14.20 -25.62
CA VAL A 120 -30.04 -15.44 -24.98
C VAL A 120 -28.64 -15.87 -25.42
N GLU A 121 -28.34 -15.88 -26.72
CA GLU A 121 -27.02 -16.28 -27.24
C GLU A 121 -25.97 -15.24 -26.86
N ARG A 122 -26.29 -13.95 -27.03
CA ARG A 122 -25.46 -12.82 -26.61
C ARG A 122 -25.14 -12.89 -25.11
N GLY A 123 -26.15 -13.16 -24.28
CA GLY A 123 -25.99 -13.30 -22.83
C GLY A 123 -25.04 -14.42 -22.43
N ARG A 124 -25.13 -15.59 -23.09
CA ARG A 124 -24.23 -16.73 -22.82
C ARG A 124 -22.79 -16.43 -23.20
N GLU A 125 -22.57 -15.85 -24.39
CA GLU A 125 -21.23 -15.49 -24.87
C GLU A 125 -20.56 -14.48 -23.93
N VAL A 126 -21.25 -13.39 -23.58
CA VAL A 126 -20.72 -12.38 -22.67
C VAL A 126 -20.46 -12.96 -21.28
N ASN A 127 -21.32 -13.83 -20.77
CA ASN A 127 -21.10 -14.48 -19.49
C ASN A 127 -19.83 -15.34 -19.49
N GLN A 128 -19.61 -16.13 -20.54
CA GLN A 128 -18.40 -16.95 -20.67
C GLN A 128 -17.13 -16.09 -20.71
N LEU A 129 -17.14 -15.00 -21.49
CA LEU A 129 -16.01 -14.07 -21.57
C LEU A 129 -15.78 -13.34 -20.23
N ALA A 130 -16.85 -13.00 -19.50
CA ALA A 130 -16.76 -12.34 -18.20
C ALA A 130 -16.19 -13.26 -17.12
N ASP A 131 -16.52 -14.55 -17.17
CA ASP A 131 -16.00 -15.57 -16.24
C ASP A 131 -14.51 -15.85 -16.52
N GLU A 132 -14.12 -15.96 -17.79
CA GLU A 132 -12.70 -16.09 -18.18
C GLU A 132 -11.90 -14.87 -17.72
N PHE A 133 -12.46 -13.67 -17.91
CA PHE A 133 -11.83 -12.43 -17.45
C PHE A 133 -11.71 -12.41 -15.93
N LEU A 134 -12.76 -12.79 -15.21
CA LEU A 134 -12.79 -12.78 -13.74
C LEU A 134 -11.70 -13.69 -13.17
N LEU A 135 -11.59 -14.92 -13.69
CA LEU A 135 -10.58 -15.88 -13.25
C LEU A 135 -9.15 -15.35 -13.45
N ALA A 136 -8.87 -14.77 -14.62
CA ALA A 136 -7.54 -14.23 -14.89
C ALA A 136 -7.25 -12.96 -14.07
N MET A 137 -8.27 -12.11 -13.87
CA MET A 137 -8.13 -10.89 -13.07
C MET A 137 -7.97 -11.20 -11.58
N ASP A 138 -8.66 -12.21 -11.05
CA ASP A 138 -8.49 -12.66 -9.65
C ASP A 138 -7.05 -13.06 -9.38
N ALA A 139 -6.42 -13.83 -10.26
CA ALA A 139 -5.00 -14.20 -10.12
C ALA A 139 -4.06 -12.98 -10.10
N ILE A 140 -4.38 -11.93 -10.86
CA ILE A 140 -3.61 -10.67 -10.87
C ILE A 140 -3.82 -9.90 -9.56
N VAL A 141 -5.07 -9.79 -9.10
CA VAL A 141 -5.41 -9.08 -7.86
C VAL A 141 -4.82 -9.77 -6.64
N ASP A 142 -4.81 -11.09 -6.62
CA ASP A 142 -4.24 -11.88 -5.53
C ASP A 142 -2.74 -11.61 -5.40
N GLU A 143 -2.00 -11.57 -6.51
CA GLU A 143 -0.58 -11.24 -6.50
C GLU A 143 -0.31 -9.80 -6.07
N LEU A 144 -1.13 -8.84 -6.54
CA LEU A 144 -1.05 -7.45 -6.10
C LEU A 144 -1.29 -7.31 -4.59
N SER A 145 -2.29 -8.03 -4.07
CA SER A 145 -2.65 -8.05 -2.64
C SER A 145 -1.55 -8.68 -1.79
N LEU A 146 -0.95 -9.77 -2.27
CA LEU A 146 0.18 -10.43 -1.61
C LEU A 146 1.41 -9.52 -1.59
N ALA A 147 1.74 -8.88 -2.71
CA ALA A 147 2.86 -7.96 -2.82
C ALA A 147 2.68 -6.72 -1.91
N ALA A 148 1.46 -6.19 -1.81
CA ALA A 148 1.13 -5.10 -0.89
C ALA A 148 1.26 -5.52 0.58
N THR A 149 0.79 -6.73 0.92
CA THR A 149 0.88 -7.28 2.29
C THR A 149 2.34 -7.51 2.70
N ASN A 150 3.16 -8.09 1.81
CA ASN A 150 4.57 -8.33 2.07
C ASN A 150 5.35 -7.02 2.31
N ARG A 151 5.07 -5.98 1.51
CA ARG A 151 5.66 -4.64 1.72
C ARG A 151 5.23 -4.05 3.07
N ALA A 152 3.96 -4.24 3.45
CA ALA A 152 3.44 -3.80 4.75
C ALA A 152 4.08 -4.51 5.95
N ASP A 153 4.42 -5.78 5.82
CA ASP A 153 5.10 -6.53 6.87
C ASP A 153 6.58 -6.14 6.97
N GLN A 154 7.25 -5.95 5.83
CA GLN A 154 8.64 -5.48 5.80
C GLN A 154 8.80 -4.12 6.47
N GLN A 155 7.89 -3.17 6.22
CA GLN A 155 7.94 -1.87 6.87
C GLN A 155 7.74 -1.98 8.39
N ARG A 156 6.77 -2.79 8.85
CA ARG A 156 6.52 -2.97 10.28
C ARG A 156 7.75 -3.47 11.05
N HIS A 157 8.56 -4.34 10.43
CA HIS A 157 9.81 -4.77 11.04
C HIS A 157 10.82 -3.62 11.20
N LEU A 158 10.95 -2.73 10.22
CA LEU A 158 11.84 -1.57 10.31
C LEU A 158 11.41 -0.62 11.43
N ASP A 159 10.11 -0.35 11.55
CA ASP A 159 9.55 0.51 12.61
C ASP A 159 9.86 -0.04 14.01
N TYR A 160 9.69 -1.34 14.22
CA TYR A 160 10.02 -1.98 15.50
C TYR A 160 11.52 -1.89 15.83
N TRP A 161 12.40 -2.05 14.83
CA TRP A 161 13.83 -1.91 15.02
C TRP A 161 14.24 -0.47 15.37
N LEU A 162 13.70 0.54 14.68
CA LEU A 162 13.97 1.95 14.96
C LEU A 162 13.45 2.35 16.35
N THR A 163 12.25 1.89 16.71
CA THR A 163 11.69 2.10 18.05
C THR A 163 12.59 1.47 19.12
N GLY A 164 13.05 0.24 18.91
CA GLY A 164 13.98 -0.44 19.81
C GLY A 164 15.30 0.32 19.97
N LEU A 165 15.84 0.86 18.88
CA LEU A 165 17.05 1.68 18.89
C LEU A 165 16.83 2.99 19.69
N ALA A 166 15.70 3.67 19.49
CA ALA A 166 15.35 4.89 20.22
C ALA A 166 15.28 4.63 21.74
N LEU A 167 14.59 3.56 22.13
CA LEU A 167 14.48 3.13 23.53
C LEU A 167 15.85 2.75 24.12
N GLY A 168 16.70 2.09 23.33
CA GLY A 168 18.07 1.76 23.72
C GLY A 168 18.93 3.00 23.99
N ILE A 169 18.84 4.04 23.14
CA ILE A 169 19.54 5.32 23.33
C ILE A 169 19.07 6.00 24.62
N LEU A 170 17.75 6.05 24.84
CA LEU A 170 17.16 6.61 26.06
C LEU A 170 17.63 5.88 27.33
N LEU A 171 17.63 4.54 27.30
CA LEU A 171 18.08 3.73 28.42
C LEU A 171 19.57 3.94 28.71
N LEU A 172 20.40 4.03 27.67
CA LEU A 172 21.82 4.29 27.81
C LEU A 172 22.08 5.67 28.43
N ASP A 173 21.39 6.71 27.96
CA ASP A 173 21.49 8.06 28.54
C ASP A 173 21.09 8.06 30.02
N LEU A 174 20.03 7.33 30.39
CA LEU A 174 19.59 7.17 31.77
C LEU A 174 20.65 6.50 32.65
N ILE A 175 21.25 5.39 32.18
CA ILE A 175 22.31 4.67 32.92
C ILE A 175 23.54 5.57 33.11
N LEU A 176 23.93 6.34 32.08
CA LEU A 176 25.04 7.27 32.16
C LEU A 176 24.74 8.46 33.09
N MET A 177 23.49 8.93 33.15
CA MET A 177 23.04 9.95 34.09
C MET A 177 23.22 9.52 35.55
N PHE A 178 22.87 8.26 35.84
CA PHE A 178 22.90 7.72 37.21
C PHE A 178 24.23 7.10 37.61
N ARG A 179 25.22 6.97 36.72
CA ARG A 179 26.58 6.58 37.12
C ARG A 179 27.18 7.69 37.98
N PRO A 180 27.34 7.52 39.30
CA PRO A 180 27.97 8.53 40.11
C PRO A 180 29.44 8.59 39.67
N TRP A 181 29.90 9.77 39.28
CA TRP A 181 31.32 10.04 39.13
C TRP A 181 31.97 9.74 40.48
N ARG A 182 32.53 8.53 40.63
CA ARG A 182 33.47 8.20 41.70
C ARG A 182 34.64 9.17 41.51
N ARG A 183 34.55 10.33 42.15
CA ARG A 183 35.70 11.19 42.41
C ARG A 183 36.62 10.36 43.32
N VAL A 184 37.59 9.71 42.69
CA VAL A 184 38.82 9.31 43.35
C VAL A 184 39.59 10.61 43.58
N SER A 185 39.59 11.04 44.84
CA SER A 185 40.68 11.79 45.49
C SER A 185 40.32 11.89 46.96
#